data_AF-A0A838VUC5-F1
#
_entry.id   AF-A0A838VUC5-F1
#
_cell.length_a   1.000
_cell.length_b   1.000
_cell.length_c   1.000
_cell.angle_alpha   90.00
_cell.angle_beta   90.00
_cell.angle_gamma   90.00
#
_symmetry.space_group_name_H-M   'P 1'
#
loop_
_entity.id
_entity.type
_entity.pdbx_description
1 polymer ?
#
loop_
_entity_poly.entity_id
_entity_poly.type
_entity_poly.pdbx_seq_one_letter_code
_entity_poly.pdbx_strand_id
1 'polypeptide(L)' 'MDILDSYRQIIKNVLKKHLSIQYANGDIHLETIFDIEADKYLVMSLGWQQVKRIHCCFIHTNYA' A
#
# COMPACT_ATOMS: atom_id res chain seq x y z
N MET A 1 8.53 -6.72 -24.14
CA MET A 1 8.02 -6.50 -22.77
C MET A 1 8.28 -5.05 -22.46
N ASP A 2 7.23 -4.29 -22.17
CA ASP A 2 7.33 -2.83 -22.08
C ASP A 2 8.09 -2.42 -20.81
N ILE A 3 8.89 -1.36 -20.93
CA ILE A 3 9.69 -0.83 -19.81
C ILE A 3 8.76 -0.37 -18.67
N LEU A 4 7.63 0.23 -19.06
CA LEU A 4 6.58 0.70 -18.16
C LEU A 4 6.01 -0.44 -17.30
N ASP A 5 5.65 -1.56 -17.93
CA ASP A 5 5.10 -2.72 -17.22
C ASP A 5 6.11 -3.31 -16.24
N SER A 6 7.41 -3.26 -16.59
CA SER A 6 8.48 -3.71 -15.69
C SER A 6 8.54 -2.83 -14.43
N TYR A 7 8.46 -1.50 -14.57
CA TYR A 7 8.41 -0.58 -13.43
C TYR A 7 7.17 -0.80 -12.57
N ARG A 8 5.99 -0.95 -13.19
CA ARG A 8 4.74 -1.22 -12.46
C ARG A 8 4.83 -2.50 -11.62
N GLN A 9 5.44 -3.56 -12.16
CA GLN A 9 5.66 -4.80 -11.41
C GLN A 9 6.65 -4.62 -10.26
N ILE A 10 7.74 -3.88 -10.46
CA ILE A 10 8.69 -3.57 -9.40
C ILE A 10 7.99 -2.80 -8.27
N ILE A 11 7.22 -1.75 -8.58
CA ILE A 11 6.48 -0.95 -7.61
C ILE A 11 5.51 -1.84 -6.81
N LYS A 12 4.66 -2.63 -7.50
CA LYS A 12 3.72 -3.55 -6.85
C LYS A 12 4.44 -4.53 -5.91
N ASN A 13 5.56 -5.09 -6.35
CA ASN A 13 6.34 -6.05 -5.55
C ASN A 13 6.96 -5.41 -4.31
N VAL A 14 7.49 -4.19 -4.43
CA VAL A 14 8.03 -3.45 -3.27
C VAL A 14 6.90 -3.13 -2.29
N LEU A 15 5.77 -2.60 -2.76
CA LEU A 15 4.64 -2.24 -1.89
C LEU A 15 4.04 -3.45 -1.18
N LYS A 16 3.92 -4.60 -1.85
CA LYS A 16 3.46 -5.84 -1.24
C LYS A 16 4.37 -6.32 -0.10
N LYS A 17 5.68 -6.07 -0.16
CA LYS A 17 6.59 -6.43 0.95
C LYS A 17 6.29 -5.66 2.22
N HIS A 18 5.71 -4.47 2.12
CA HIS A 18 5.32 -3.70 3.31
C HIS A 18 4.12 -4.32 4.03
N LEU A 19 3.31 -5.16 3.38
CA LEU A 19 2.17 -5.83 4.01
C LEU A 19 2.56 -6.79 5.14
N SER A 20 3.82 -7.25 5.18
CA SER A 20 4.31 -8.12 6.26
C SER A 20 4.60 -7.36 7.56
N ILE A 21 4.56 -6.03 7.55
CA ILE A 21 4.76 -5.22 8.75
C ILE A 21 3.50 -5.33 9.61
N GLN A 22 3.65 -5.93 10.79
CA GLN A 22 2.60 -5.99 11.79
C GLN A 22 2.80 -4.86 12.80
N TYR A 23 1.73 -4.12 13.07
CA TYR A 23 1.75 -3.13 14.14
C TYR A 23 1.75 -3.84 15.49
N ALA A 24 2.62 -3.41 16.41
CA ALA A 24 2.73 -4.03 17.73
C ALA A 24 1.48 -3.81 18.59
N ASN A 25 0.70 -2.77 18.32
CA ASN A 25 -0.44 -2.35 19.12
C ASN A 25 -1.68 -2.11 18.26
N GLY A 26 -2.81 -2.69 18.66
CA GLY A 26 -4.10 -2.53 17.98
C GLY A 26 -4.31 -3.54 16.84
N ASP A 27 -5.55 -3.64 16.39
CA ASP A 27 -5.93 -4.44 15.22
C ASP A 27 -5.78 -3.57 13.97
N ILE A 28 -4.52 -3.34 13.58
CA ILE A 28 -4.14 -2.52 12.43
C ILE A 28 -3.41 -3.41 11.43
N HIS A 29 -3.93 -3.45 10.20
CA HIS A 29 -3.31 -4.12 9.08
C HIS A 29 -2.95 -3.12 7.99
N LEU A 30 -2.00 -3.51 7.15
CA LEU A 30 -1.68 -2.80 5.93
C LEU A 30 -2.44 -3.45 4.77
N GLU A 31 -2.93 -2.63 3.86
CA GLU A 31 -3.55 -3.04 2.61
C GLU A 31 -2.94 -2.28 1.44
N THR A 32 -2.76 -2.94 0.30
CA THR A 32 -2.31 -2.29 -0.94
C THR A 32 -3.49 -1.98 -1.84
N ILE A 33 -3.56 -0.77 -2.37
CA ILE A 33 -4.56 -0.34 -3.36
C ILE A 33 -3.81 0.03 -4.63
N PHE A 34 -4.15 -0.60 -5.75
CA PHE A 34 -3.52 -0.36 -7.03
C PHE A 34 -4.57 0.06 -8.06
N ASP A 35 -4.46 1.31 -8.52
CA ASP A 35 -5.16 1.82 -9.69
C ASP A 35 -4.20 1.79 -10.87
N ILE A 36 -4.36 0.76 -11.72
CA ILE A 36 -3.45 0.52 -12.85
C ILE A 36 -3.75 1.50 -14.00
N GLU A 37 -5.00 1.93 -14.14
CA GLU A 37 -5.41 2.84 -15.22
C GLU A 37 -4.90 4.26 -14.96
N ALA A 38 -4.92 4.71 -13.70
CA ALA A 38 -4.40 6.00 -13.30
C ALA A 38 -2.94 5.97 -12.80
N ASP A 39 -2.28 4.81 -12.84
CA ASP A 39 -0.92 4.58 -12.34
C ASP A 39 -0.69 5.04 -10.89
N LYS A 40 -1.67 4.78 -10.01
CA LYS A 40 -1.58 5.08 -8.58
C LYS A 40 -1.42 3.82 -7.76
N TYR A 41 -0.46 3.84 -6.86
CA TYR A 41 -0.15 2.71 -6.01
C TYR A 41 -0.05 3.19 -4.56
N LEU A 42 -0.90 2.63 -3.70
CA LEU A 42 -1.03 3.03 -2.31
C LEU A 42 -0.84 1.83 -1.38
N VAL A 43 -0.34 2.13 -0.18
CA VAL A 43 -0.41 1.26 0.99
C VAL A 43 -1.17 2.03 2.06
N MET A 44 -2.22 1.43 2.58
CA MET A 44 -3.07 2.02 3.62
C MET A 44 -2.95 1.25 4.92
N SER A 45 -2.88 1.97 6.03
CA SER A 45 -3.04 1.43 7.37
C SER A 45 -4.52 1.51 7.74
N LEU A 46 -5.14 0.36 7.89
CA LEU A 46 -6.55 0.20 8.19
C LEU A 46 -6.72 -0.60 9.47
N GLY A 47 -7.64 -0.18 10.33
CA GLY A 47 -7.86 -0.92 11.57
C GLY A 47 -8.45 -0.11 12.69
N TRP A 48 -8.25 -0.62 13.90
CA TRP A 48 -8.71 0.00 15.13
C TRP A 48 -7.61 0.01 16.17
N GLN A 49 -7.42 1.16 16.80
CA GLN A 49 -6.62 1.30 17.99
C GLN A 49 -7.56 1.67 19.14
N GLN A 50 -7.94 0.68 19.94
CA GLN A 50 -8.98 0.83 20.97
C GLN A 50 -10.28 1.36 20.34
N VAL A 51 -10.70 2.60 20.68
CA VAL A 51 -11.90 3.25 20.16
C VAL A 51 -11.64 4.12 18.92
N LYS A 52 -10.38 4.24 18.49
CA LYS A 52 -9.99 5.09 17.36
C LYS A 52 -9.90 4.27 16.08
N ARG A 53 -10.69 4.64 15.06
CA ARG A 53 -10.54 4.10 13.70
C ARG A 53 -9.24 4.61 13.10
N ILE A 54 -8.43 3.69 12.58
CA ILE A 54 -7.24 3.99 11.79
C ILE A 54 -7.59 3.80 10.31
N HIS A 55 -7.41 4.87 9.55
CA HIS A 55 -7.58 4.90 8.10
C HIS A 55 -6.61 5.95 7.53
N CYS A 56 -5.36 5.54 7.33
CA CYS A 56 -4.27 6.43 6.94
C CYS A 56 -3.55 5.91 5.70
N CYS A 57 -3.08 6.80 4.84
CA CYS A 57 -2.19 6.45 3.74
C CYS A 57 -0.75 6.34 4.25
N PHE A 58 -0.18 5.14 4.22
CA PHE A 58 1.18 4.86 4.66
C PHE A 58 2.20 5.19 3.56
N ILE A 59 1.95 4.74 2.33
CA ILE A 59 2.77 5.03 1.16
C ILE A 59 1.84 5.39 0.00
N HIS A 60 2.18 6.45 -0.74
CA HIS A 60 1.54 6.79 -2.00
C HIS A 60 2.64 7.05 -3.02
N THR A 61 2.56 6.36 -4.15
CA THR A 61 3.41 6.60 -5.31
C THR A 61 2.58 6.59 -6.57
N ASN A 62 2.92 7.47 -7.49
CA ASN A 62 2.33 7.58 -8.80
C ASN A 62 3.43 7.55 -9.85
N TYR A 63 3.14 6.96 -11.00
CA TYR A 63 3.98 7.10 -12.19
C TYR A 63 3.38 8.24 -13.02
N ALA A 64 4.15 9.32 -13.22
CA ALA A 64 3.77 10.51 -13.98
C ALA A 64 4.71 10.67 -15.18
#